data_AF-A0AAT9HYK4-F1
#
_entry.id   AF-A0AAT9HYK4-F1
#
_cell.length_a   1.000
_cell.length_b   1.000
_cell.length_c   1.000
_cell.angle_alpha   90.00
_cell.angle_beta   90.00
_cell.angle_gamma   90.00
#
_symmetry.space_group_name_H-M   'P 1'
#
loop_
_entity.id
_entity.type
_entity.pdbx_description
1 polymer ?
#
loop_
_entity_poly.entity_id
_entity_poly.type
_entity_poly.pdbx_seq_one_letter_code
_entity_poly.pdbx_strand_id
1 'polypeptide(L)'
;MSERHVEQAGPYDDPKEDTGPLVLEHDVLKSLLGAWALAACAPAEASAVEEHLGGCGACADEALRLREAVGLLQRPESLDLDPALRTRVLESCLELRPPRTPVPEWAAAYDAETARLDALLQDFGDSEWHAPVRLRWYESDEASSRRTTVAGVIAHLLTVDGLVALALGMDDPLGDTACAGRTPSDRTEAYWRASRFPPTRSVRTPWREQSHALVRAVSFAGGGTGRLPVSYGDYELPLHDAMLDRAFECWVHAEDIAVAVDYPYEPPSGRHLHRIVDLAARMLPAVLEHRREHGLAAPGNGAWSPPGSRDAACGWRSRGRAAATG
;
A
#
# COMPACT_ATOMS: atom_id res chain seq x y z
N MET A 1 31.68 -29.13 40.43
CA MET A 1 31.26 -29.71 39.14
C MET A 1 29.80 -30.08 39.26
N SER A 2 28.92 -29.27 38.67
CA SER A 2 27.47 -29.50 38.63
C SER A 2 27.01 -29.01 37.27
N GLU A 3 26.84 -29.93 36.33
CA GLU A 3 26.28 -29.66 35.01
C GLU A 3 24.75 -29.69 35.13
N ARG A 4 24.09 -28.60 34.72
CA ARG A 4 22.66 -28.59 34.37
C ARG A 4 22.57 -28.18 32.91
N HIS A 5 22.12 -29.13 32.08
CA HIS A 5 21.67 -28.88 30.71
C HIS A 5 20.46 -27.95 30.76
N VAL A 6 20.49 -26.87 29.98
CA VAL A 6 19.34 -26.01 29.71
C VAL A 6 18.76 -26.43 28.36
N GLU A 7 17.51 -26.85 28.41
CA GLU A 7 16.68 -27.36 27.32
C GLU A 7 16.21 -26.19 26.43
N GLN A 8 16.28 -26.37 25.12
CA GLN A 8 15.81 -25.43 24.10
C GLN A 8 14.28 -25.33 24.13
N ALA A 9 13.76 -24.12 24.34
CA ALA A 9 12.34 -23.82 24.14
C ALA A 9 12.04 -23.74 22.63
N GLY A 10 11.13 -24.60 22.17
CA GLY A 10 10.63 -24.63 20.79
C GLY A 10 9.68 -23.48 20.45
N PRO A 11 9.24 -23.38 19.18
CA PRO A 11 8.35 -22.32 18.71
C PRO A 11 6.97 -22.45 19.39
N TYR A 12 6.42 -21.31 19.79
CA TYR A 12 5.06 -21.20 20.30
C TYR A 12 4.08 -21.58 19.18
N ASP A 13 3.39 -22.71 19.33
CA ASP A 13 2.29 -23.12 18.46
C ASP A 13 1.10 -22.19 18.74
N ASP A 14 0.69 -21.44 17.72
CA ASP A 14 -0.61 -20.78 17.66
C ASP A 14 -1.67 -21.89 17.58
N PRO A 15 -2.73 -21.92 18.43
CA PRO A 15 -3.72 -22.96 18.34
C PRO A 15 -4.49 -22.79 17.03
N LYS A 16 -4.12 -23.60 16.03
CA LYS A 16 -4.93 -23.83 14.83
C LYS A 16 -6.32 -24.22 15.29
N GLU A 17 -7.32 -23.37 15.01
CA GLU A 17 -8.71 -23.80 15.04
C GLU A 17 -8.81 -25.04 14.14
N ASP A 18 -9.13 -26.17 14.77
CA ASP A 18 -9.34 -27.44 14.12
C ASP A 18 -10.56 -27.29 13.19
N THR A 19 -10.30 -27.09 11.91
CA THR A 19 -11.30 -27.00 10.84
C THR A 19 -11.72 -28.39 10.32
N GLY A 20 -11.49 -29.44 11.13
CA GLY A 20 -12.07 -30.75 10.91
C GLY A 20 -13.60 -30.72 11.05
N PRO A 21 -14.33 -31.61 10.35
CA PRO A 21 -15.77 -31.72 10.52
C PRO A 21 -16.09 -32.03 11.98
N LEU A 22 -16.95 -31.21 12.58
CA LEU A 22 -17.36 -31.32 13.97
C LEU A 22 -18.32 -32.52 14.10
N VAL A 23 -17.77 -33.68 14.48
CA VAL A 23 -18.56 -34.89 14.67
C VAL A 23 -19.20 -34.85 16.06
N LEU A 24 -20.51 -34.59 16.09
CA LEU A 24 -21.29 -34.52 17.32
C LEU A 24 -22.27 -35.70 17.40
N GLU A 25 -22.53 -36.16 18.62
CA GLU A 25 -23.53 -37.19 18.88
C GLU A 25 -24.94 -36.70 18.53
N HIS A 26 -25.82 -37.61 18.13
CA HIS A 26 -27.18 -37.31 17.68
C HIS A 26 -27.97 -36.45 18.68
N ASP A 27 -27.89 -36.76 19.98
CA ASP A 27 -28.61 -36.02 21.02
C ASP A 27 -28.12 -34.57 21.16
N VAL A 28 -26.84 -34.33 20.92
CA VAL A 28 -26.25 -32.98 20.92
C VAL A 28 -26.76 -32.21 19.69
N LEU A 29 -26.71 -32.80 18.51
CA LEU A 29 -27.21 -32.20 17.27
C LEU A 29 -28.71 -31.89 17.35
N LYS A 30 -29.49 -32.79 17.96
CA LYS A 30 -30.92 -32.59 18.22
C LYS A 30 -31.16 -31.41 19.17
N SER A 31 -30.32 -31.22 20.19
CA SER A 31 -30.42 -30.08 21.11
C SER A 31 -30.11 -28.74 20.45
N LEU A 32 -29.29 -28.75 19.39
CA LEU A 32 -28.91 -27.55 18.63
C LEU A 32 -29.97 -27.10 17.64
N LEU A 33 -30.99 -27.92 17.33
CA LEU A 33 -32.01 -27.59 16.31
C LEU A 33 -32.73 -26.26 16.58
N GLY A 34 -32.98 -25.93 17.84
CA GLY A 34 -33.59 -24.65 18.23
C GLY A 34 -32.69 -23.45 17.97
N ALA A 35 -31.40 -23.56 18.34
CA ALA A 35 -30.42 -22.52 18.07
C ALA A 35 -30.14 -22.37 16.57
N TRP A 36 -30.09 -23.49 15.84
CA TRP A 36 -29.94 -23.51 14.39
C TRP A 36 -31.15 -22.86 13.68
N ALA A 37 -32.37 -23.14 14.14
CA ALA A 37 -33.58 -22.52 13.58
C ALA A 37 -33.61 -20.99 13.78
N LEU A 38 -32.96 -20.49 14.83
CA LEU A 38 -32.78 -19.05 15.13
C LEU A 38 -31.51 -18.45 14.50
N ALA A 39 -30.75 -19.21 13.71
CA ALA A 39 -29.44 -18.81 13.18
C ALA A 39 -28.44 -18.36 14.25
N ALA A 40 -28.47 -19.00 15.43
CA ALA A 40 -27.66 -18.67 16.60
C ALA A 40 -26.52 -19.67 16.88
N CYS A 41 -26.32 -20.66 16.02
CA CYS A 41 -25.20 -21.62 16.12
C CYS A 41 -23.89 -21.01 15.61
N ALA A 42 -22.75 -21.46 16.15
CA ALA A 42 -21.46 -21.20 15.54
C ALA A 42 -21.37 -21.87 14.14
N PRO A 43 -20.53 -21.38 13.20
CA PRO A 43 -20.47 -21.90 11.83
C PRO A 43 -20.23 -23.41 11.72
N ALA A 44 -19.37 -23.96 12.59
CA ALA A 44 -19.04 -25.37 12.60
C ALA A 44 -20.19 -26.24 13.15
N GLU A 45 -20.93 -25.74 14.16
CA GLU A 45 -22.13 -26.41 14.69
C GLU A 45 -23.27 -26.39 13.67
N ALA A 46 -23.46 -25.27 12.96
CA ALA A 46 -24.47 -25.16 11.92
C ALA A 46 -24.22 -26.15 10.77
N SER A 47 -22.96 -26.27 10.34
CA SER A 47 -22.54 -27.23 9.32
C SER A 47 -22.80 -28.68 9.76
N ALA A 48 -22.48 -29.02 11.01
CA ALA A 48 -22.72 -30.34 11.58
C ALA A 48 -24.23 -30.68 11.68
N VAL A 49 -25.06 -29.70 12.05
CA VAL A 49 -26.52 -29.85 12.05
C VAL A 49 -27.04 -30.05 10.63
N GLU A 50 -26.60 -29.27 9.64
CA GLU A 50 -27.03 -29.40 8.24
C GLU A 50 -26.71 -30.76 7.64
N GLU A 51 -25.49 -31.27 7.89
CA GLU A 51 -25.10 -32.62 7.49
C GLU A 51 -26.01 -33.67 8.16
N HIS A 52 -26.31 -33.51 9.45
CA HIS A 52 -27.20 -34.40 10.19
C HIS A 52 -28.64 -34.41 9.66
N LEU A 53 -29.19 -33.24 9.30
CA LEU A 53 -30.53 -33.12 8.73
C LEU A 53 -30.66 -33.87 7.40
N GLY A 54 -29.58 -33.96 6.61
CA GLY A 54 -29.52 -34.77 5.40
C GLY A 54 -29.63 -36.28 5.66
N GLY A 55 -29.26 -36.74 6.86
CA GLY A 55 -29.27 -38.16 7.24
C GLY A 55 -30.39 -38.59 8.20
N CYS A 56 -31.10 -37.65 8.85
CA CYS A 56 -32.11 -37.94 9.87
C CYS A 56 -33.44 -37.23 9.61
N GLY A 57 -34.42 -37.96 9.08
CA GLY A 57 -35.75 -37.42 8.76
C GLY A 57 -36.50 -36.85 9.98
N ALA A 58 -36.38 -37.48 11.16
CA ALA A 58 -37.06 -36.99 12.37
C ALA A 58 -36.53 -35.63 12.84
N CYS A 59 -35.21 -35.39 12.71
CA CYS A 59 -34.61 -34.09 13.01
C CYS A 59 -34.89 -33.07 11.92
N ALA A 60 -35.00 -33.48 10.65
CA ALA A 60 -35.41 -32.61 9.55
C ALA A 60 -36.86 -32.11 9.71
N ASP A 61 -37.78 -33.00 10.08
CA ASP A 61 -39.18 -32.63 10.36
C ASP A 61 -39.28 -31.68 11.55
N GLU A 62 -38.49 -31.93 12.61
CA GLU A 62 -38.43 -31.04 13.78
C GLU A 62 -37.82 -29.67 13.43
N ALA A 63 -36.74 -29.65 12.65
CA ALA A 63 -36.10 -28.43 12.18
C ALA A 63 -37.04 -27.56 11.33
N LEU A 64 -37.86 -28.18 10.47
CA LEU A 64 -38.90 -27.49 9.70
C LEU A 64 -39.96 -26.86 10.62
N ARG A 65 -40.50 -27.62 11.58
CA ARG A 65 -41.47 -27.12 12.56
C ARG A 65 -40.92 -25.95 13.38
N LEU A 66 -39.66 -26.04 13.80
CA LEU A 66 -38.99 -24.97 14.55
C LEU A 66 -38.81 -23.71 13.69
N ARG A 67 -38.42 -23.84 12.40
CA ARG A 67 -38.32 -22.69 11.49
C ARG A 67 -39.66 -22.04 11.21
N GLU A 68 -40.73 -22.83 11.04
CA GLU A 68 -42.10 -22.31 10.93
C GLU A 68 -42.49 -21.51 12.18
N ALA A 69 -42.19 -22.03 13.37
CA ALA A 69 -42.47 -21.34 14.64
C ALA A 69 -41.64 -20.05 14.80
N VAL A 70 -40.37 -20.03 14.40
CA VAL A 70 -39.54 -18.82 14.38
C VAL A 70 -40.13 -17.76 13.45
N GLY A 71 -40.64 -18.17 12.28
CA GLY A 71 -41.33 -17.27 11.35
C GLY A 71 -42.59 -16.61 11.93
N LEU A 72 -43.23 -17.22 12.94
CA LEU A 72 -44.37 -16.64 13.66
C LEU A 72 -43.94 -15.65 14.76
N LEU A 73 -42.72 -15.80 15.29
CA LEU A 73 -42.15 -14.92 16.31
C LEU A 73 -41.49 -13.67 15.71
N GLN A 74 -40.98 -13.78 14.49
CA GLN A 74 -40.37 -12.67 13.77
C GLN A 74 -41.46 -11.87 13.03
N ARG A 75 -41.55 -10.56 13.28
CA ARG A 75 -42.33 -9.69 12.37
C ARG A 75 -41.70 -9.82 10.98
N PRO A 76 -42.48 -9.98 9.90
CA PRO A 76 -41.92 -9.90 8.56
C PRO A 76 -41.35 -8.51 8.36
N GLU A 77 -40.02 -8.39 8.47
CA GLU A 77 -39.31 -7.23 7.98
C GLU A 77 -39.39 -7.28 6.45
N SER A 78 -39.90 -6.20 5.87
CA SER A 78 -39.97 -6.08 4.42
C SER A 78 -38.55 -6.13 3.85
N LEU A 79 -38.29 -7.10 2.98
CA LEU A 79 -37.07 -7.15 2.16
C LEU A 79 -37.12 -6.12 1.02
N ASP A 80 -38.22 -5.37 0.87
CA ASP A 80 -38.28 -4.27 -0.09
C ASP A 80 -37.41 -3.13 0.40
N LEU A 81 -36.22 -3.04 -0.20
CA LEU A 81 -35.39 -1.85 -0.12
C LEU A 81 -36.21 -0.66 -0.61
N ASP A 82 -36.17 0.44 0.12
CA ASP A 82 -36.77 1.71 -0.31
C ASP A 82 -36.36 2.01 -1.76
N PRO A 83 -37.31 2.20 -2.71
CA PRO A 83 -36.99 2.53 -4.09
C PRO A 83 -36.09 3.76 -4.25
N ALA A 84 -36.13 4.69 -3.29
CA ALA A 84 -35.26 5.87 -3.23
C ALA A 84 -33.86 5.59 -2.66
N LEU A 85 -33.60 4.40 -2.11
CA LEU A 85 -32.28 4.02 -1.58
C LEU A 85 -31.21 4.09 -2.66
N ARG A 86 -31.50 3.62 -3.88
CA ARG A 86 -30.54 3.73 -5.00
C ARG A 86 -30.18 5.18 -5.27
N THR A 87 -31.17 6.08 -5.32
CA THR A 87 -30.95 7.50 -5.56
C THR A 87 -30.14 8.12 -4.44
N ARG A 88 -30.49 7.86 -3.17
CA ARG A 88 -29.74 8.37 -2.01
C ARG A 88 -28.31 7.85 -1.96
N VAL A 89 -28.10 6.56 -2.26
CA VAL A 89 -26.76 5.96 -2.33
C VAL A 89 -25.96 6.61 -3.46
N LEU A 90 -26.55 6.80 -4.64
CA LEU A 90 -25.86 7.47 -5.75
C LEU A 90 -25.58 8.95 -5.43
N GLU A 91 -26.52 9.65 -4.82
CA GLU A 91 -26.36 11.04 -4.38
C GLU A 91 -25.26 11.14 -3.34
N SER A 92 -25.29 10.33 -2.28
CA SER A 92 -24.19 10.23 -1.31
C SER A 92 -22.87 9.82 -1.97
N CYS A 93 -22.86 8.88 -2.91
CA CYS A 93 -21.65 8.51 -3.66
C CYS A 93 -21.11 9.66 -4.51
N LEU A 94 -21.98 10.51 -5.08
CA LEU A 94 -21.60 11.68 -5.89
C LEU A 94 -21.20 12.89 -5.02
N GLU A 95 -21.81 13.04 -3.85
CA GLU A 95 -21.38 13.99 -2.82
C GLU A 95 -20.00 13.59 -2.28
N LEU A 96 -19.77 12.29 -2.06
CA LEU A 96 -18.47 11.74 -1.66
C LEU A 96 -17.46 11.72 -2.81
N ARG A 97 -17.92 11.63 -4.07
CA ARG A 97 -17.10 11.63 -5.29
C ARG A 97 -17.56 12.78 -6.20
N PRO A 98 -17.15 14.04 -5.92
CA PRO A 98 -17.40 15.17 -6.81
C PRO A 98 -16.92 14.83 -8.24
N PRO A 99 -17.50 15.45 -9.29
CA PRO A 99 -17.18 15.16 -10.68
C PRO A 99 -15.67 15.22 -10.89
N ARG A 100 -15.08 14.07 -11.26
CA ARG A 100 -13.64 13.93 -11.46
C ARG A 100 -13.18 14.97 -12.47
N THR A 101 -12.38 15.93 -12.02
CA THR A 101 -11.55 16.73 -12.94
C THR A 101 -10.71 15.72 -13.73
N PRO A 102 -10.74 15.73 -15.07
CA PRO A 102 -9.99 14.76 -15.85
C PRO A 102 -8.49 14.88 -15.53
N VAL A 103 -7.93 13.83 -14.94
CA VAL A 103 -6.49 13.76 -14.66
C VAL A 103 -5.76 13.54 -15.99
N PRO A 104 -4.73 14.34 -16.31
CA PRO A 104 -3.92 14.12 -17.49
C PRO A 104 -3.37 12.70 -17.53
N GLU A 105 -3.32 12.09 -18.70
CA GLU A 105 -2.91 10.68 -18.84
C GLU A 105 -1.54 10.40 -18.19
N TRP A 106 -0.60 11.34 -18.30
CA TRP A 106 0.75 11.23 -17.73
C TRP A 106 0.80 11.34 -16.20
N ALA A 107 -0.22 11.92 -15.55
CA ALA A 107 -0.34 12.01 -14.10
C ALA A 107 -1.19 10.87 -13.49
N ALA A 108 -1.86 10.07 -14.31
CA ALA A 108 -2.79 9.03 -13.86
C ALA A 108 -2.14 7.95 -12.98
N ALA A 109 -0.86 7.63 -13.22
CA ALA A 109 -0.13 6.67 -12.38
C ALA A 109 0.07 7.23 -10.96
N TYR A 110 0.48 8.50 -10.83
CA TYR A 110 0.66 9.16 -9.54
C TYR A 110 -0.64 9.22 -8.73
N ASP A 111 -1.73 9.66 -9.37
CA ASP A 111 -3.07 9.68 -8.76
C ASP A 111 -3.49 8.29 -8.25
N ALA A 112 -3.28 7.25 -9.06
CA ALA A 112 -3.62 5.88 -8.67
C ALA A 112 -2.76 5.36 -7.52
N GLU A 113 -1.43 5.49 -7.57
CA GLU A 113 -0.55 4.93 -6.53
C GLU A 113 -0.72 5.69 -5.19
N THR A 114 -0.87 7.01 -5.21
CA THR A 114 -1.17 7.78 -3.99
C THR A 114 -2.53 7.41 -3.38
N ALA A 115 -3.57 7.20 -4.21
CA ALA A 115 -4.86 6.74 -3.72
C ALA A 115 -4.80 5.32 -3.13
N ARG A 116 -4.03 4.42 -3.74
CA ARG A 116 -3.81 3.05 -3.23
C ARG A 116 -3.06 3.05 -1.91
N LEU A 117 -2.03 3.89 -1.76
CA LEU A 117 -1.32 4.04 -0.50
C LEU A 117 -2.22 4.67 0.57
N ASP A 118 -3.01 5.71 0.26
CA ASP A 118 -3.93 6.30 1.23
C ASP A 118 -5.00 5.30 1.70
N ALA A 119 -5.47 4.41 0.82
CA ALA A 119 -6.37 3.32 1.18
C ALA A 119 -5.71 2.33 2.16
N LEU A 120 -4.46 1.93 1.93
CA LEU A 120 -3.70 1.10 2.87
C LEU A 120 -3.57 1.78 4.25
N LEU A 121 -3.24 3.07 4.26
CA LEU A 121 -3.05 3.85 5.49
C LEU A 121 -4.36 4.16 6.22
N GLN A 122 -5.51 3.96 5.58
CA GLN A 122 -6.81 4.31 6.15
C GLN A 122 -7.12 3.50 7.41
N ASP A 123 -6.75 2.23 7.40
CA ASP A 123 -7.13 1.26 8.43
C ASP A 123 -6.06 1.11 9.53
N PHE A 124 -4.97 1.87 9.45
CA PHE A 124 -3.85 1.77 10.40
C PHE A 124 -4.21 2.36 11.77
N GLY A 125 -4.03 1.56 12.82
CA GLY A 125 -3.96 2.02 14.20
C GLY A 125 -2.65 2.76 14.51
N ASP A 126 -2.58 3.37 15.70
CA ASP A 126 -1.42 4.19 16.10
C ASP A 126 -0.11 3.38 16.18
N SER A 127 -0.18 2.06 16.43
CA SER A 127 1.01 1.20 16.52
C SER A 127 1.66 0.95 15.17
N GLU A 128 0.86 0.78 14.13
CA GLU A 128 1.27 0.49 12.76
C GLU A 128 2.05 1.67 12.17
N TRP A 129 1.71 2.91 12.54
CA TRP A 129 2.47 4.11 12.17
C TRP A 129 3.92 4.08 12.67
N HIS A 130 4.20 3.32 13.73
CA HIS A 130 5.53 3.16 14.31
C HIS A 130 6.21 1.83 13.91
N ALA A 131 5.57 1.01 13.07
CA ALA A 131 6.16 -0.23 12.57
C ALA A 131 7.47 0.07 11.83
N PRO A 132 8.55 -0.69 12.10
CA PRO A 132 9.87 -0.40 11.56
C PRO A 132 9.93 -0.75 10.06
N VAL A 133 10.27 0.24 9.25
CA VAL A 133 10.50 0.08 7.81
C VAL A 133 11.98 0.25 7.52
N ARG A 134 12.52 -0.56 6.59
CA ARG A 134 13.87 -0.39 6.08
C ARG A 134 13.82 0.05 4.63
N LEU A 135 14.03 1.34 4.44
CA LEU A 135 14.22 1.93 3.12
C LEU A 135 15.55 1.44 2.54
N ARG A 136 15.53 1.09 1.26
CA ARG A 136 16.70 0.65 0.51
C ARG A 136 16.81 1.49 -0.75
N TRP A 137 18.00 2.02 -0.99
CA TRP A 137 18.35 2.73 -2.21
C TRP A 137 19.84 2.50 -2.48
N TYR A 138 20.31 2.80 -3.68
CA TYR A 138 21.74 2.80 -3.96
C TYR A 138 22.32 4.20 -3.89
N GLU A 139 23.52 4.28 -3.34
CA GLU A 139 24.33 5.49 -3.29
C GLU A 139 25.74 5.13 -3.74
N SER A 140 26.23 5.78 -4.79
CA SER A 140 27.61 5.59 -5.27
C SER A 140 28.00 4.13 -5.49
N ASP A 141 27.12 3.34 -6.13
CA ASP A 141 27.24 1.89 -6.39
C ASP A 141 27.14 0.96 -5.18
N GLU A 142 26.93 1.50 -3.98
CA GLU A 142 26.69 0.71 -2.78
C GLU A 142 25.22 0.66 -2.43
N ALA A 143 24.75 -0.52 -2.02
CA ALA A 143 23.41 -0.68 -1.49
C ALA A 143 23.34 -0.02 -0.11
N SER A 144 22.72 1.15 -0.05
CA SER A 144 22.44 1.88 1.17
C SER A 144 21.09 1.47 1.75
N SER A 145 20.99 1.49 3.07
CA SER A 145 19.71 1.28 3.74
C SER A 145 19.55 2.19 4.94
N ARG A 146 18.32 2.59 5.19
CA ARG A 146 17.97 3.44 6.33
C ARG A 146 16.78 2.84 7.07
N ARG A 147 16.93 2.71 8.39
CA ARG A 147 15.83 2.32 9.27
C ARG A 147 14.99 3.56 9.57
N THR A 148 13.68 3.40 9.45
CA THR A 148 12.68 4.41 9.76
C THR A 148 11.39 3.71 10.22
N THR A 149 10.28 4.44 10.29
CA THR A 149 8.94 3.90 10.57
C THR A 149 8.00 4.15 9.40
N VAL A 150 6.80 3.56 9.40
CA VAL A 150 5.74 3.89 8.44
C VAL A 150 5.52 5.40 8.35
N ALA A 151 5.37 6.09 9.48
CA ALA A 151 5.24 7.55 9.51
C ALA A 151 6.47 8.26 8.92
N GLY A 152 7.67 7.72 9.15
CA GLY A 152 8.89 8.24 8.54
C GLY A 152 8.94 8.08 7.00
N VAL A 153 8.35 7.01 6.46
CA VAL A 153 8.19 6.81 5.00
C VAL A 153 7.19 7.81 4.41
N ILE A 154 6.06 8.04 5.07
CA ILE A 154 5.09 9.05 4.60
C ILE A 154 5.66 10.46 4.69
N ALA A 155 6.44 10.77 5.73
CA ALA A 155 7.21 12.01 5.81
C ALA A 155 8.22 12.14 4.66
N HIS A 156 8.91 11.05 4.31
CA HIS A 156 9.80 11.03 3.15
C HIS A 156 9.05 11.38 1.87
N LEU A 157 7.96 10.69 1.55
CA LEU A 157 7.14 10.95 0.36
C LEU A 157 6.66 12.42 0.32
N LEU A 158 6.09 12.93 1.42
CA LEU A 158 5.67 14.33 1.57
C LEU A 158 6.82 15.30 1.20
N THR A 159 8.01 15.09 1.76
CA THR A 159 9.12 16.03 1.56
C THR A 159 9.64 16.01 0.14
N VAL A 160 9.67 14.85 -0.52
CA VAL A 160 10.19 14.72 -1.89
C VAL A 160 9.15 15.16 -2.92
N ASP A 161 7.86 14.87 -2.71
CA ASP A 161 6.77 15.38 -3.56
C ASP A 161 6.69 16.92 -3.50
N GLY A 162 7.24 17.54 -2.44
CA GLY A 162 7.51 18.97 -2.36
C GLY A 162 8.36 19.55 -3.50
N LEU A 163 9.20 18.75 -4.18
CA LEU A 163 9.92 19.19 -5.39
C LEU A 163 8.96 19.51 -6.53
N VAL A 164 7.93 18.67 -6.71
CA VAL A 164 6.87 18.88 -7.70
C VAL A 164 5.98 20.05 -7.28
N ALA A 165 5.66 20.16 -5.99
CA ALA A 165 4.90 21.29 -5.45
C ALA A 165 5.59 22.62 -5.76
N LEU A 166 6.90 22.71 -5.49
CA LEU A 166 7.71 23.88 -5.79
C LEU A 166 7.72 24.22 -7.28
N ALA A 167 7.87 23.23 -8.17
CA ALA A 167 7.83 23.46 -9.61
C ALA A 167 6.48 24.03 -10.05
N LEU A 168 5.38 23.57 -9.45
CA LEU A 168 4.02 24.05 -9.70
C LEU A 168 3.70 25.40 -9.01
N GLY A 169 4.65 25.99 -8.29
CA GLY A 169 4.47 27.26 -7.58
C GLY A 169 3.63 27.15 -6.31
N MET A 170 3.56 25.96 -5.72
CA MET A 170 2.88 25.69 -4.46
C MET A 170 3.84 25.81 -3.27
N ASP A 171 3.30 25.87 -2.07
CA ASP A 171 4.09 25.94 -0.84
C ASP A 171 4.94 24.67 -0.64
N ASP A 172 6.15 24.86 -0.11
CA ASP A 172 7.05 23.77 0.24
C ASP A 172 6.62 23.14 1.58
N PRO A 173 6.38 21.82 1.67
CA PRO A 173 6.08 21.14 2.93
C PRO A 173 7.22 21.23 3.97
N LEU A 174 8.45 21.55 3.56
CA LEU A 174 9.55 21.84 4.49
C LEU A 174 9.38 23.19 5.20
N GLY A 175 8.59 24.12 4.67
CA GLY A 175 8.45 25.47 5.20
C GLY A 175 9.81 26.15 5.41
N ASP A 176 10.03 26.68 6.62
CA ASP A 176 11.28 27.33 7.02
C ASP A 176 12.41 26.35 7.41
N THR A 177 12.21 25.05 7.24
CA THR A 177 13.21 24.04 7.61
C THR A 177 14.45 24.18 6.75
N ALA A 178 15.60 24.46 7.39
CA ALA A 178 16.87 24.59 6.71
C ALA A 178 17.26 23.27 6.03
N CYS A 179 17.34 23.30 4.69
CA CYS A 179 17.75 22.17 3.87
C CYS A 179 19.06 22.51 3.16
N ALA A 180 20.08 21.66 3.33
CA ALA A 180 21.43 21.91 2.80
C ALA A 180 21.52 21.79 1.27
N GLY A 181 20.57 21.08 0.65
CA GLY A 181 20.52 20.85 -0.80
C GLY A 181 19.08 20.70 -1.30
N ARG A 182 18.93 20.45 -2.60
CA ARG A 182 17.61 20.22 -3.23
C ARG A 182 17.37 18.77 -3.62
N THR A 183 18.26 17.85 -3.23
CA THR A 183 18.10 16.43 -3.56
C THR A 183 16.99 15.79 -2.71
N PRO A 184 16.35 14.72 -3.18
CA PRO A 184 15.40 13.94 -2.38
C PRO A 184 15.97 13.50 -1.02
N SER A 185 17.24 13.07 -1.00
CA SER A 185 17.93 12.66 0.24
C SER A 185 18.10 13.83 1.21
N ASP A 186 18.57 14.99 0.73
CA ASP A 186 18.78 16.17 1.58
C ASP A 186 17.49 16.64 2.23
N ARG A 187 16.39 16.68 1.46
CA ARG A 187 15.07 17.11 1.93
C ARG A 187 14.52 16.17 3.00
N THR A 188 14.67 14.87 2.79
CA THR A 188 14.26 13.84 3.74
C THR A 188 15.04 13.96 5.05
N GLU A 189 16.37 14.04 4.97
CA GLU A 189 17.23 14.17 6.16
C GLU A 189 17.08 15.53 6.85
N ALA A 190 16.76 16.60 6.13
CA ALA A 190 16.42 17.89 6.73
C ALA A 190 15.15 17.79 7.57
N TYR A 191 14.08 17.18 7.02
CA TYR A 191 12.83 16.99 7.74
C TYR A 191 13.01 16.11 8.99
N TRP A 192 13.66 14.96 8.84
CA TRP A 192 13.90 14.06 9.97
C TRP A 192 14.77 14.69 11.07
N ARG A 193 15.79 15.50 10.71
CA ARG A 193 16.61 16.21 11.70
C ARG A 193 15.87 17.36 12.39
N ALA A 194 14.96 18.03 11.70
CA ALA A 194 14.19 19.13 12.26
C ALA A 194 13.15 18.68 13.28
N SER A 195 12.68 17.42 13.17
CA SER A 195 11.69 16.89 14.09
C SER A 195 12.30 16.47 15.43
N ARG A 196 11.83 17.08 16.53
CA ARG A 196 12.25 16.70 17.89
C ARG A 196 11.75 15.32 18.32
N PHE A 197 10.65 14.87 17.73
CA PHE A 197 10.05 13.56 17.95
C PHE A 197 9.93 12.82 16.62
N PRO A 198 9.96 11.47 16.61
CA PRO A 198 9.68 10.72 15.40
C PRO A 198 8.33 11.12 14.78
N PRO A 199 8.21 11.16 13.44
CA PRO A 199 6.92 11.34 12.79
C PRO A 199 5.89 10.32 13.30
N THR A 200 4.63 10.75 13.39
CA THR A 200 3.49 9.92 13.80
C THR A 200 2.41 9.98 12.72
N ARG A 201 1.22 9.41 12.96
CA ARG A 201 0.09 9.46 12.00
C ARG A 201 -0.28 10.86 11.50
N SER A 202 0.13 11.92 12.23
CA SER A 202 -0.14 13.30 11.85
C SER A 202 0.40 13.68 10.47
N VAL A 203 1.40 12.96 9.95
CA VAL A 203 1.94 13.20 8.59
C VAL A 203 0.99 12.79 7.47
N ARG A 204 -0.01 11.94 7.72
CA ARG A 204 -0.94 11.47 6.70
C ARG A 204 -1.75 12.61 6.09
N THR A 205 -2.29 13.50 6.93
CA THR A 205 -3.16 14.58 6.45
C THR A 205 -2.42 15.53 5.52
N PRO A 206 -1.25 16.10 5.88
CA PRO A 206 -0.47 16.95 4.97
C PRO A 206 -0.05 16.24 3.68
N TRP A 207 0.39 14.97 3.76
CA TRP A 207 0.78 14.20 2.57
C TRP A 207 -0.38 13.98 1.61
N ARG A 208 -1.56 13.61 2.14
CA ARG A 208 -2.77 13.40 1.36
C ARG A 208 -3.27 14.70 0.72
N GLU A 209 -3.26 15.80 1.49
CA GLU A 209 -3.64 17.13 0.99
C GLU A 209 -2.71 17.60 -0.13
N GLN A 210 -1.40 17.43 0.05
CA GLN A 210 -0.41 17.75 -1.00
C GLN A 210 -0.65 16.91 -2.24
N SER A 211 -0.81 15.58 -2.11
CA SER A 211 -1.04 14.69 -3.25
C SER A 211 -2.28 15.10 -4.05
N HIS A 212 -3.38 15.39 -3.37
CA HIS A 212 -4.60 15.90 -4.02
C HIS A 212 -4.40 17.26 -4.67
N ALA A 213 -3.63 18.15 -4.04
CA ALA A 213 -3.37 19.48 -4.58
C ALA A 213 -2.48 19.41 -5.84
N LEU A 214 -1.49 18.51 -5.88
CA LEU A 214 -0.67 18.25 -7.06
C LEU A 214 -1.53 17.73 -8.23
N VAL A 215 -2.35 16.70 -8.00
CA VAL A 215 -3.26 16.15 -9.02
C VAL A 215 -4.23 17.22 -9.52
N ARG A 216 -4.79 18.02 -8.60
CA ARG A 216 -5.69 19.12 -8.94
C ARG A 216 -4.98 20.17 -9.81
N ALA A 217 -3.79 20.61 -9.39
CA ALA A 217 -3.01 21.61 -10.11
C ALA A 217 -2.75 21.18 -11.55
N VAL A 218 -2.24 19.97 -11.77
CA VAL A 218 -1.95 19.47 -13.12
C VAL A 218 -3.21 19.23 -13.97
N SER A 219 -4.35 18.93 -13.33
CA SER A 219 -5.62 18.74 -14.03
C SER A 219 -6.24 20.05 -14.54
N PHE A 220 -5.91 21.18 -13.93
CA PHE A 220 -6.30 22.51 -14.41
C PHE A 220 -5.21 23.21 -15.23
N ALA A 221 -4.03 22.61 -15.32
CA ALA A 221 -2.89 23.17 -16.04
C ALA A 221 -3.02 22.92 -17.55
N GLY A 222 -2.79 23.94 -18.37
CA GLY A 222 -2.90 23.84 -19.84
C GLY A 222 -1.88 22.89 -20.48
N GLY A 223 -2.05 22.53 -21.76
CA GLY A 223 -1.31 21.46 -22.44
C GLY A 223 0.22 21.56 -22.48
N GLY A 224 0.84 22.67 -22.07
CA GLY A 224 2.30 22.84 -21.99
C GLY A 224 2.93 22.46 -20.64
N THR A 225 2.14 22.26 -19.59
CA THR A 225 2.65 22.13 -18.21
C THR A 225 3.42 20.85 -17.96
N GLY A 226 3.13 19.78 -18.69
CA GLY A 226 3.90 18.53 -18.60
C GLY A 226 5.39 18.70 -18.92
N ARG A 227 5.80 19.77 -19.61
CA ARG A 227 7.22 20.05 -19.96
C ARG A 227 7.96 20.93 -18.95
N LEU A 228 7.27 21.42 -17.92
CA LEU A 228 7.88 22.26 -16.89
C LEU A 228 9.03 21.49 -16.21
N PRO A 229 10.23 22.07 -16.07
CA PRO A 229 11.34 21.39 -15.40
C PRO A 229 11.08 21.27 -13.90
N VAL A 230 11.34 20.08 -13.36
CA VAL A 230 11.34 19.77 -11.93
C VAL A 230 12.77 19.42 -11.55
N SER A 231 13.39 20.26 -10.72
CA SER A 231 14.75 20.03 -10.23
C SER A 231 14.76 19.01 -9.09
N TYR A 232 15.63 18.00 -9.22
CA TYR A 232 15.96 17.00 -8.20
C TYR A 232 17.30 17.33 -7.52
N GLY A 233 17.74 18.59 -7.59
CA GLY A 233 19.09 19.00 -7.25
C GLY A 233 20.02 18.79 -8.44
N ASP A 234 20.56 17.59 -8.58
CA ASP A 234 21.66 17.31 -9.49
C ASP A 234 21.22 17.06 -10.95
N TYR A 235 19.92 16.86 -11.16
CA TYR A 235 19.32 16.68 -12.48
C TYR A 235 17.91 17.27 -12.50
N GLU A 236 17.34 17.36 -13.70
CA GLU A 236 15.95 17.81 -13.89
C GLU A 236 15.17 16.79 -14.71
N LEU A 237 13.89 16.65 -14.37
CA LEU A 237 12.92 15.91 -15.17
C LEU A 237 11.83 16.86 -15.64
N PRO A 238 11.29 16.70 -16.86
CA PRO A 238 10.04 17.37 -17.20
C PRO A 238 8.92 16.84 -16.29
N LEU A 239 7.97 17.70 -15.93
CA LEU A 239 6.92 17.41 -14.94
C LEU A 239 6.19 16.09 -15.19
N HIS A 240 5.95 15.73 -16.46
CA HIS A 240 5.32 14.45 -16.78
C HIS A 240 6.15 13.22 -16.38
N ASP A 241 7.46 13.27 -16.58
CA ASP A 241 8.38 12.22 -16.13
C ASP A 241 8.57 12.28 -14.61
N ALA A 242 8.61 13.48 -14.03
CA ALA A 242 8.67 13.64 -12.57
C ALA A 242 7.45 13.01 -11.88
N MET A 243 6.23 13.18 -12.41
CA MET A 243 5.04 12.51 -11.85
C MET A 243 5.09 10.98 -11.97
N LEU A 244 5.70 10.45 -13.04
CA LEU A 244 5.92 9.01 -13.19
C LEU A 244 6.97 8.48 -12.20
N ASP A 245 8.06 9.24 -11.97
CA ASP A 245 9.03 8.96 -10.92
C ASP A 245 8.36 8.93 -9.54
N ARG A 246 7.57 9.96 -9.21
CA ARG A 246 6.84 10.03 -7.94
C ARG A 246 5.86 8.86 -7.78
N ALA A 247 5.21 8.42 -8.86
CA ALA A 247 4.35 7.23 -8.84
C ALA A 247 5.11 5.95 -8.52
N PHE A 248 6.31 5.78 -9.11
CA PHE A 248 7.19 4.65 -8.81
C PHE A 248 7.63 4.65 -7.34
N GLU A 249 8.12 5.79 -6.83
CA GLU A 249 8.55 5.92 -5.44
C GLU A 249 7.39 5.66 -4.47
N CYS A 250 6.19 6.16 -4.76
CA CYS A 250 4.98 5.89 -3.97
C CYS A 250 4.66 4.39 -3.92
N TRP A 251 4.67 3.70 -5.07
CA TRP A 251 4.42 2.26 -5.13
C TRP A 251 5.47 1.46 -4.33
N VAL A 252 6.76 1.74 -4.56
CA VAL A 252 7.85 1.02 -3.89
C VAL A 252 7.77 1.20 -2.37
N HIS A 253 7.46 2.40 -1.91
CA HIS A 253 7.33 2.67 -0.48
C HIS A 253 6.03 2.15 0.12
N ALA A 254 4.96 2.05 -0.65
CA ALA A 254 3.76 1.33 -0.25
C ALA A 254 4.04 -0.17 -0.05
N GLU A 255 4.84 -0.78 -0.93
CA GLU A 255 5.31 -2.15 -0.76
C GLU A 255 6.21 -2.29 0.48
N ASP A 256 7.16 -1.37 0.68
CA ASP A 256 8.02 -1.37 1.88
C ASP A 256 7.19 -1.27 3.18
N ILE A 257 6.10 -0.48 3.18
CA ILE A 257 5.15 -0.37 4.30
C ILE A 257 4.34 -1.66 4.46
N ALA A 258 3.75 -2.17 3.38
CA ALA A 258 2.92 -3.37 3.41
C ALA A 258 3.68 -4.58 3.94
N VAL A 259 4.95 -4.75 3.54
CA VAL A 259 5.84 -5.76 4.09
C VAL A 259 6.09 -5.57 5.59
N ALA A 260 6.20 -4.33 6.07
CA ALA A 260 6.46 -4.05 7.48
C ALA A 260 5.25 -4.33 8.39
N VAL A 261 4.04 -4.34 7.85
CA VAL A 261 2.79 -4.63 8.59
C VAL A 261 2.13 -5.95 8.16
N ASP A 262 2.82 -6.79 7.40
CA ASP A 262 2.34 -8.08 6.89
C ASP A 262 1.01 -7.98 6.11
N TYR A 263 0.90 -6.96 5.25
CA TYR A 263 -0.28 -6.72 4.41
C TYR A 263 -0.04 -7.12 2.95
N PRO A 264 -1.00 -7.78 2.28
CA PRO A 264 -0.88 -8.11 0.86
C PRO A 264 -1.00 -6.86 -0.02
N TYR A 265 0.01 -6.58 -0.85
CA TYR A 265 0.00 -5.40 -1.72
C TYR A 265 0.40 -5.76 -3.15
N GLU A 266 -0.53 -5.61 -4.07
CA GLU A 266 -0.34 -5.99 -5.48
C GLU A 266 0.53 -4.97 -6.24
N PRO A 267 1.16 -5.36 -7.37
CA PRO A 267 1.80 -4.41 -8.27
C PRO A 267 0.80 -3.40 -8.91
N PRO A 268 1.28 -2.27 -9.43
CA PRO A 268 0.48 -1.35 -10.25
C PRO A 268 -0.12 -2.03 -11.48
N SER A 269 -1.14 -1.40 -12.05
CA SER A 269 -1.74 -1.89 -13.30
C SER A 269 -0.67 -2.05 -14.39
N GLY A 270 -0.83 -3.03 -15.28
CA GLY A 270 0.15 -3.28 -16.36
C GLY A 270 0.45 -2.05 -17.22
N ARG A 271 -0.53 -1.16 -17.42
CA ARG A 271 -0.34 0.12 -18.13
C ARG A 271 0.54 1.09 -17.35
N HIS A 272 0.35 1.21 -16.03
CA HIS A 272 1.18 2.08 -15.18
C HIS A 272 2.60 1.52 -15.07
N LEU A 273 2.74 0.21 -14.81
CA LEU A 273 4.03 -0.48 -14.80
C LEU A 273 4.79 -0.28 -16.10
N HIS A 274 4.13 -0.43 -17.25
CA HIS A 274 4.78 -0.23 -18.54
C HIS A 274 5.39 1.17 -18.67
N ARG A 275 4.67 2.23 -18.26
CA ARG A 275 5.17 3.61 -18.34
C ARG A 275 6.32 3.89 -17.37
N ILE A 276 6.23 3.31 -16.18
CA ILE A 276 7.32 3.36 -15.20
C ILE A 276 8.55 2.69 -15.83
N VAL A 277 8.44 1.44 -16.28
CA VAL A 277 9.51 0.68 -16.98
C VAL A 277 10.12 1.47 -18.14
N ASP A 278 9.27 2.06 -18.98
CA ASP A 278 9.65 2.88 -20.13
C ASP A 278 10.41 4.14 -19.72
N LEU A 279 10.03 4.84 -18.64
CA LEU A 279 10.79 5.97 -18.11
C LEU A 279 12.22 5.57 -17.73
N ALA A 280 12.40 4.51 -16.92
CA ALA A 280 13.77 4.11 -16.56
C ALA A 280 14.59 3.71 -17.79
N ALA A 281 13.97 3.00 -18.76
CA ALA A 281 14.65 2.63 -19.99
C ALA A 281 15.14 3.87 -20.76
N ARG A 282 14.36 4.94 -20.83
CA ARG A 282 14.77 6.23 -21.43
C ARG A 282 15.87 6.94 -20.65
N MET A 283 15.95 6.75 -19.33
CA MET A 283 16.99 7.35 -18.50
C MET A 283 18.33 6.61 -18.59
N LEU A 284 18.35 5.33 -19.02
CA LEU A 284 19.57 4.52 -19.09
C LEU A 284 20.72 5.17 -19.87
N PRO A 285 20.54 5.73 -21.08
CA PRO A 285 21.65 6.29 -21.84
C PRO A 285 22.34 7.45 -21.12
N ALA A 286 21.58 8.36 -20.51
CA ALA A 286 22.11 9.51 -19.76
C ALA A 286 22.88 9.03 -18.52
N VAL A 287 22.31 8.08 -17.77
CA VAL A 287 22.98 7.46 -16.62
C VAL A 287 24.28 6.78 -17.04
N LEU A 288 24.30 6.05 -18.16
CA LEU A 288 25.50 5.38 -18.66
C LEU A 288 26.57 6.37 -19.14
N GLU A 289 26.19 7.48 -19.76
CA GLU A 289 27.13 8.54 -20.15
C GLU A 289 27.79 9.16 -18.92
N HIS A 290 26.98 9.59 -17.96
CA HIS A 290 27.52 10.16 -16.74
C HIS A 290 28.47 9.20 -16.02
N ARG A 291 28.15 7.90 -15.97
CA ARG A 291 29.07 6.91 -15.39
C ARG A 291 30.39 6.81 -16.14
N ARG A 292 30.40 6.96 -17.47
CA ARG A 292 31.63 6.99 -18.27
C ARG A 292 32.46 8.23 -17.95
N GLU A 293 31.82 9.39 -17.93
CA GLU A 293 32.47 10.68 -17.63
C GLU A 293 33.16 10.67 -16.25
N HIS A 294 32.60 9.94 -15.29
CA HIS A 294 33.08 9.91 -13.91
C HIS A 294 33.90 8.66 -13.56
N GLY A 295 34.29 7.86 -14.56
CA GLY A 295 35.12 6.67 -14.33
C GLY A 295 34.44 5.57 -13.51
N LEU A 296 33.11 5.61 -13.39
CA LEU A 296 32.28 4.61 -12.69
C LEU A 296 31.81 3.48 -13.62
N ALA A 297 32.29 3.45 -14.87
CA ALA A 297 32.05 2.34 -15.78
C ALA A 297 32.87 1.13 -15.32
N ALA A 298 32.19 0.01 -14.99
CA ALA A 298 32.89 -1.24 -14.71
C ALA A 298 33.75 -1.65 -15.93
N PRO A 299 34.97 -2.18 -15.74
CA PRO A 299 35.72 -2.76 -16.84
C PRO A 299 34.88 -3.88 -17.48
N GLY A 300 34.72 -3.82 -18.80
CA GLY A 300 33.89 -4.76 -19.54
C GLY A 300 34.44 -6.18 -19.45
N ASN A 301 33.98 -6.95 -18.46
CA ASN A 301 34.29 -8.37 -18.38
C ASN A 301 33.41 -9.09 -19.40
N GLY A 302 33.95 -9.28 -20.60
CA GLY A 302 33.35 -10.08 -21.66
C GLY A 302 33.27 -11.56 -21.27
N ALA A 303 32.29 -11.93 -20.45
CA ALA A 303 31.83 -13.30 -20.28
C ALA A 303 30.42 -13.27 -19.69
N TRP A 304 29.41 -13.28 -20.56
CA TRP A 304 28.04 -13.53 -20.15
C TRP A 304 27.88 -15.02 -19.79
N SER A 305 27.43 -15.31 -18.57
CA SER A 305 26.90 -16.62 -18.18
C SER A 305 25.38 -16.47 -17.94
N PRO A 306 24.56 -17.48 -18.30
CA PRO A 306 23.11 -17.37 -18.20
C PRO A 306 22.66 -17.39 -16.73
N PRO A 307 21.61 -16.64 -16.35
CA PRO A 307 21.13 -16.63 -14.97
C PRO A 307 20.39 -17.92 -14.63
N GLY A 308 20.82 -18.58 -13.55
CA GLY A 308 19.96 -19.47 -12.76
C GLY A 308 18.87 -18.65 -12.08
N SER A 309 17.65 -19.18 -12.11
CA SER A 309 16.42 -18.53 -11.66
C SER A 309 16.45 -18.10 -10.19
N ARG A 310 16.51 -16.79 -9.94
CA ARG A 310 15.76 -15.98 -8.95
C ARG A 310 16.42 -14.59 -8.90
N ASP A 311 15.64 -13.54 -8.63
CA ASP A 311 16.06 -12.13 -8.46
C ASP A 311 16.01 -11.21 -9.70
N ALA A 312 14.89 -11.24 -10.44
CA ALA A 312 14.62 -10.26 -11.51
C ALA A 312 14.07 -8.89 -11.02
N ALA A 313 13.92 -8.68 -9.70
CA ALA A 313 13.29 -7.47 -9.15
C ALA A 313 14.27 -6.37 -8.67
N CYS A 314 15.58 -6.61 -8.72
CA CYS A 314 16.57 -5.77 -7.99
C CYS A 314 17.13 -4.56 -8.78
N GLY A 315 16.70 -4.32 -10.03
CA GLY A 315 17.38 -3.37 -10.94
C GLY A 315 17.02 -1.89 -10.78
N TRP A 316 15.96 -1.55 -10.05
CA TRP A 316 15.32 -0.24 -10.13
C TRP A 316 15.75 0.77 -9.06
N ARG A 317 16.17 0.32 -7.88
CA ARG A 317 16.61 1.18 -6.75
C ARG A 317 17.99 1.85 -6.98
N SER A 318 18.53 1.77 -8.21
CA SER A 318 19.94 2.02 -8.55
C SER A 318 20.26 3.34 -9.27
N ARG A 319 19.30 4.22 -9.56
CA ARG A 319 19.50 5.24 -10.62
C ARG A 319 19.03 6.66 -10.29
N GLY A 320 19.30 7.13 -9.08
CA GLY A 320 19.10 8.55 -8.70
C GLY A 320 20.37 9.40 -8.63
N ARG A 321 21.57 8.79 -8.64
CA ARG A 321 22.83 9.49 -8.29
C ARG A 321 23.93 9.41 -9.34
N ALA A 322 23.63 8.89 -10.53
CA ALA A 322 24.58 8.83 -11.64
C ALA A 322 24.25 9.92 -12.68
N ALA A 323 24.04 11.16 -12.23
CA ALA A 323 24.02 12.36 -13.06
C ALA A 323 24.75 13.56 -12.39
N ALA A 324 25.44 13.35 -11.26
CA ALA A 324 25.64 14.36 -10.22
C ALA A 324 27.10 14.59 -9.78
N THR A 325 28.00 14.91 -10.72
CA THR A 325 29.32 15.45 -10.41
C THR A 325 29.63 16.54 -11.43
N GLY A 326 29.03 17.68 -11.18
CA GLY A 326 29.41 19.00 -11.66
C GLY A 326 29.22 19.97 -10.52
#